data_AF-A0A956HKX8-F1
#
_entry.id   AF-A0A956HKX8-F1
#
_cell.length_a   1.000
_cell.length_b   1.000
_cell.length_c   1.000
_cell.angle_alpha   90.00
_cell.angle_beta   90.00
_cell.angle_gamma   90.00
#
_symmetry.space_group_name_H-M   'P 1'
#
loop_
_entity.id
_entity.type
_entity.pdbx_description
1 polymer ?
#
loop_
_entity_poly.entity_id
_entity_poly.type
_entity_poly.pdbx_seq_one_letter_code
_entity_poly.pdbx_strand_id
1 'polypeptide(L)'
;MKKFRTLLALAVLAPMLAGCAPAPEDVCQHVVDLMKKQLGDQADAMPEEEITKIKDNCVKEAEKEKEMKGSIEYNKQAKCVMAAETLDDLSKCEEEEKKE
;
A
#
# COMPACT_ATOMS: atom_id res chain seq x y z
N MET A 1 19.45 -31.15 39.49
CA MET A 1 18.84 -31.35 38.15
C MET A 1 18.88 -30.03 37.42
N LYS A 2 19.48 -30.08 36.23
CA LYS A 2 19.91 -28.98 35.38
C LYS A 2 18.79 -28.73 34.37
N LYS A 3 18.71 -27.50 33.83
CA LYS A 3 17.96 -27.10 32.61
C LYS A 3 16.52 -26.62 32.86
N PHE A 4 16.32 -25.35 33.21
CA PHE A 4 15.20 -24.50 32.72
C PHE A 4 15.55 -23.02 32.99
N ARG A 5 16.79 -22.63 32.65
CA ARG A 5 17.35 -21.30 32.97
C ARG A 5 17.66 -20.46 31.72
N THR A 6 16.94 -20.69 30.63
CA THR A 6 17.21 -20.02 29.35
C THR A 6 15.94 -19.80 28.53
N LEU A 7 15.05 -18.93 28.99
CA LEU A 7 13.94 -18.40 28.18
C LEU A 7 13.72 -16.90 28.48
N LEU A 8 14.82 -16.14 28.48
CA LEU A 8 14.81 -14.69 28.60
C LEU A 8 15.92 -14.16 27.68
N ALA A 9 15.58 -13.85 26.43
CA ALA A 9 16.24 -12.87 25.56
C ALA A 9 15.90 -13.13 24.08
N LEU A 10 14.67 -12.82 23.67
CA LEU A 10 14.34 -12.66 22.23
C LEU A 10 13.15 -11.70 22.06
N ALA A 11 13.09 -10.65 22.88
CA ALA A 11 12.05 -9.61 22.82
C ALA A 11 12.63 -8.19 22.77
N VAL A 12 13.82 -8.03 22.17
CA VAL A 12 14.46 -6.72 21.98
C VAL A 12 14.88 -6.54 20.51
N LEU A 13 13.91 -6.72 19.60
CA LEU A 13 13.97 -6.19 18.22
C LEU A 13 12.59 -5.66 17.80
N ALA A 14 11.77 -5.24 18.77
CA ALA A 14 10.46 -4.64 18.52
C ALA A 14 10.43 -3.08 18.45
N PRO A 15 11.54 -2.31 18.28
CA PRO A 15 11.41 -0.89 17.97
C PRO A 15 11.91 -0.59 16.54
N MET A 16 11.26 -1.16 15.51
CA MET A 16 11.30 -0.63 14.14
C MET A 16 9.93 -0.67 13.45
N LEU A 17 8.84 -0.77 14.20
CA LEU A 17 7.48 -0.61 13.65
C LEU A 17 6.99 0.84 13.74
N ALA A 18 7.92 1.80 13.85
CA ALA A 18 7.62 3.20 13.60
C ALA A 18 7.59 3.43 12.09
N GLY A 19 6.44 3.16 11.46
CA GLY A 19 6.00 3.87 10.28
C GLY A 19 6.69 3.57 8.95
N CYS A 20 6.82 2.30 8.55
CA CYS A 20 7.00 2.00 7.13
C CYS A 20 5.80 2.57 6.35
N ALA A 21 6.03 3.62 5.57
CA ALA A 21 5.10 4.03 4.53
C ALA A 21 5.02 2.87 3.52
N PRO A 22 3.82 2.52 3.03
CA PRO A 22 3.71 1.66 1.86
C PRO A 22 4.57 2.24 0.72
N ALA A 23 5.34 1.40 0.05
CA ALA A 23 6.08 1.85 -1.13
C ALA A 23 5.09 2.13 -2.27
N PRO A 24 5.35 3.11 -3.16
CA PRO A 24 4.50 3.37 -4.32
C PRO A 24 4.19 2.12 -5.14
N GLU A 25 5.16 1.21 -5.27
CA GLU A 25 5.01 -0.07 -5.97
C GLU A 25 3.96 -0.95 -5.31
N ASP A 26 3.94 -1.03 -3.97
CA ASP A 26 2.99 -1.84 -3.22
C ASP A 26 1.58 -1.25 -3.31
N VAL A 27 1.47 0.09 -3.21
CA VAL A 27 0.20 0.82 -3.36
C VAL A 27 -0.39 0.57 -4.74
N CYS A 28 0.40 0.73 -5.78
CA CYS A 28 -0.06 0.56 -7.15
C CYS A 28 -0.36 -0.89 -7.50
N GLN A 29 0.40 -1.84 -6.94
CA GLN A 29 0.07 -3.26 -7.06
C GLN A 29 -1.28 -3.56 -6.41
N HIS A 30 -1.55 -3.04 -5.22
CA HIS A 30 -2.84 -3.23 -4.53
C HIS A 30 -4.01 -2.67 -5.35
N VAL A 31 -3.86 -1.49 -5.96
CA VAL A 31 -4.90 -0.91 -6.84
C VAL A 31 -5.16 -1.80 -8.06
N VAL A 32 -4.10 -2.32 -8.70
CA VAL A 32 -4.24 -3.26 -9.82
C VAL A 32 -4.94 -4.56 -9.37
N ASP A 33 -4.61 -5.05 -8.18
CA ASP A 33 -5.22 -6.28 -7.65
C ASP A 33 -6.71 -6.07 -7.32
N LEU A 34 -7.08 -4.90 -6.79
CA LEU A 34 -8.48 -4.50 -6.61
C LEU A 34 -9.22 -4.40 -7.95
N MET A 35 -8.59 -3.79 -8.96
CA MET A 35 -9.15 -3.69 -10.30
C MET A 35 -9.39 -5.09 -10.90
N LYS A 36 -8.40 -5.98 -10.81
CA LYS A 36 -8.53 -7.38 -11.26
C LYS A 36 -9.65 -8.11 -10.52
N LYS A 37 -9.69 -7.98 -9.19
CA LYS A 37 -10.71 -8.61 -8.34
C LYS A 37 -12.13 -8.16 -8.71
N GLN A 38 -12.33 -6.88 -9.04
CA GLN A 38 -13.65 -6.35 -9.37
C GLN A 38 -14.07 -6.63 -10.81
N LEU A 39 -13.13 -6.57 -11.76
CA LEU A 39 -13.42 -6.81 -13.16
C LEU A 39 -13.52 -8.31 -13.50
N GLY A 40 -12.95 -9.19 -12.67
CA GLY A 40 -12.98 -10.64 -12.87
C GLY A 40 -12.41 -11.02 -14.23
N ASP A 41 -13.13 -11.86 -14.96
CA ASP A 41 -12.75 -12.35 -16.30
C ASP A 41 -12.44 -11.22 -17.32
N GLN A 42 -12.95 -10.01 -17.10
CA GLN A 42 -12.62 -8.85 -17.97
C GLN A 42 -11.20 -8.36 -17.76
N ALA A 43 -10.63 -8.51 -16.57
CA ALA A 43 -9.24 -8.16 -16.31
C ALA A 43 -8.28 -9.14 -16.98
N ASP A 44 -8.65 -10.42 -17.07
CA ASP A 44 -7.87 -11.45 -17.75
C ASP A 44 -7.87 -11.26 -19.28
N ALA A 45 -8.88 -10.56 -19.81
CA ALA A 45 -8.93 -10.14 -21.20
C ALA A 45 -8.04 -8.93 -21.50
N MET A 46 -7.52 -8.22 -20.49
CA MET A 46 -6.61 -7.11 -20.70
C MET A 46 -5.19 -7.62 -20.97
N PRO A 47 -4.49 -7.07 -21.98
CA PRO A 47 -3.09 -7.39 -22.23
C PRO A 47 -2.22 -7.14 -20.99
N GLU A 48 -1.30 -8.06 -20.67
CA GLU A 48 -0.38 -7.90 -19.54
C GLU A 48 0.49 -6.63 -19.65
N GLU A 49 0.83 -6.24 -20.88
CA GLU A 49 1.52 -4.98 -21.18
C GLU A 49 0.71 -3.75 -20.76
N GLU A 50 -0.62 -3.80 -20.87
CA GLU A 50 -1.52 -2.73 -20.47
C GLU A 50 -1.61 -2.65 -18.94
N ILE A 51 -1.77 -3.79 -18.27
CA ILE A 51 -1.70 -3.89 -16.80
C ILE A 51 -0.37 -3.34 -16.27
N THR A 52 0.74 -3.72 -16.91
CA THR A 52 2.08 -3.25 -16.52
C THR A 52 2.20 -1.75 -16.70
N LYS A 53 1.74 -1.21 -17.83
CA LYS A 53 1.75 0.23 -18.10
C LYS A 53 0.88 1.01 -17.11
N ILE A 54 -0.29 0.48 -16.72
CA ILE A 54 -1.13 1.08 -15.68
C ILE A 54 -0.38 1.15 -14.35
N LYS A 55 0.27 0.06 -13.95
CA LYS A 55 1.06 0.02 -12.72
C LYS A 55 2.22 1.01 -12.75
N ASP A 56 3.01 1.03 -13.83
CA ASP A 56 4.16 1.91 -13.97
C ASP A 56 3.77 3.39 -13.94
N ASN A 57 2.66 3.74 -14.61
CA ASN A 57 2.12 5.09 -14.56
C ASN A 57 1.63 5.46 -13.15
N CYS A 58 0.97 4.53 -12.46
CA CYS A 58 0.57 4.73 -11.07
C CYS A 58 1.79 5.01 -10.18
N VAL A 59 2.86 4.22 -10.28
CA VAL A 59 4.08 4.40 -9.46
C VAL A 59 4.67 5.79 -9.71
N LYS A 60 4.78 6.20 -10.97
CA LYS A 60 5.30 7.51 -11.34
C LYS A 60 4.48 8.67 -10.76
N GLU A 61 3.15 8.59 -10.82
CA GLU A 61 2.31 9.63 -10.23
C GLU A 61 2.34 9.61 -8.70
N ALA A 62 2.41 8.43 -8.09
CA ALA A 62 2.54 8.28 -6.64
C ALA A 62 3.88 8.83 -6.11
N GLU A 63 4.98 8.64 -6.84
CA GLU A 63 6.27 9.26 -6.53
C GLU A 63 6.18 10.79 -6.61
N LYS A 64 5.60 11.31 -7.68
CA LYS A 64 5.40 12.76 -7.86
C LYS A 64 4.48 13.34 -6.77
N GLU A 65 3.41 12.64 -6.41
CA GLU A 65 2.51 13.03 -5.33
C GLU A 65 3.22 13.08 -3.98
N LYS A 66 4.06 12.07 -3.68
CA LYS A 66 4.91 12.05 -2.50
C LYS A 66 5.89 13.21 -2.45
N GLU A 67 6.46 13.59 -3.60
CA GLU A 67 7.34 14.78 -3.70
C GLU A 67 6.57 16.09 -3.45
N MET A 68 5.34 16.21 -3.97
CA MET A 68 4.53 17.43 -3.87
C MET A 68 3.90 17.61 -2.48
N LYS A 69 3.30 16.56 -1.92
CA LYS A 69 2.57 16.61 -0.65
C LYS A 69 3.46 16.40 0.56
N GLY A 70 4.61 15.75 0.37
CA GLY A 70 5.49 15.33 1.45
C GLY A 70 5.19 13.91 1.91
N SER A 71 6.18 13.31 2.58
CA SER A 71 6.14 11.89 2.95
C SER A 71 5.11 11.56 4.04
N ILE A 72 4.62 12.53 4.80
CA ILE A 72 3.65 12.30 5.89
C ILE A 72 2.25 12.16 5.30
N GLU A 73 1.84 13.12 4.49
CA GLU A 73 0.55 13.20 3.80
C GLU A 73 0.40 12.02 2.84
N TYR A 74 1.41 11.76 2.01
CA TYR A 74 1.43 10.58 1.16
C TYR A 74 1.29 9.28 1.95
N ASN A 75 1.94 9.15 3.11
CA ASN A 75 1.84 7.94 3.93
C ASN A 75 0.43 7.75 4.50
N LYS A 76 -0.26 8.83 4.91
CA LYS A 76 -1.67 8.76 5.33
C LYS A 76 -2.55 8.24 4.19
N GLN A 77 -2.42 8.84 3.01
CA GLN A 77 -3.17 8.44 1.80
C GLN A 77 -2.86 7.00 1.39
N ALA A 78 -1.58 6.64 1.29
CA ALA A 78 -1.13 5.30 0.93
C ALA A 78 -1.66 4.24 1.91
N LYS A 79 -1.67 4.52 3.22
CA LYS A 79 -2.27 3.60 4.21
C LYS A 79 -3.78 3.44 4.01
N CYS A 80 -4.50 4.51 3.69
CA CYS A 80 -5.92 4.42 3.36
C CYS A 80 -6.13 3.53 2.12
N VAL A 81 -5.36 3.76 1.06
CA VAL A 81 -5.43 2.96 -0.18
C VAL A 81 -5.14 1.49 0.10
N MET A 82 -4.10 1.18 0.89
CA MET A 82 -3.76 -0.20 1.26
C MET A 82 -4.84 -0.87 2.13
N ALA A 83 -5.67 -0.10 2.83
CA ALA A 83 -6.78 -0.62 3.63
C ALA A 83 -8.09 -0.76 2.82
N ALA A 84 -8.15 -0.19 1.62
CA ALA A 84 -9.32 -0.26 0.75
C ALA A 84 -9.54 -1.68 0.23
N GLU A 85 -10.79 -2.15 0.25
CA GLU A 85 -11.17 -3.48 -0.25
C GLU A 85 -11.89 -3.42 -1.60
N THR A 86 -12.29 -2.22 -2.01
CA THR A 86 -13.04 -1.93 -3.23
C THR A 86 -12.51 -0.66 -3.91
N LEU A 87 -12.75 -0.53 -5.22
CA LEU A 87 -12.43 0.69 -5.96
C LEU A 87 -13.22 1.91 -5.43
N ASP A 88 -14.44 1.70 -4.91
CA ASP A 88 -15.21 2.77 -4.27
C ASP A 88 -14.56 3.26 -2.97
N ASP A 89 -13.90 2.39 -2.22
CA ASP A 89 -13.16 2.78 -1.01
C ASP A 89 -11.92 3.62 -1.34
N LEU A 90 -11.26 3.37 -2.47
CA LEU A 90 -10.14 4.19 -2.93
C LEU A 90 -10.55 5.66 -3.12
N SER A 91 -11.75 5.91 -3.65
CA SER A 91 -12.25 7.28 -3.87
C SER A 91 -12.37 8.09 -2.56
N LYS A 92 -12.60 7.41 -1.43
CA LYS A 92 -12.73 8.05 -0.11
C LYS A 92 -11.37 8.45 0.46
N CYS A 93 -10.29 7.80 0.03
CA CYS A 93 -8.93 8.08 0.49
C CYS A 93 -8.40 9.44 0.02
N GLU A 94 -8.92 9.98 -1.08
CA GLU A 94 -8.63 11.35 -1.53
C GLU A 94 -9.47 12.41 -0.78
N GLU A 95 -10.64 12.02 -0.24
CA GLU A 95 -11.53 12.93 0.48
C GLU A 95 -11.16 13.09 1.96
N GLU A 96 -10.56 12.07 2.59
CA GLU A 96 -10.08 12.16 3.98
C GLU A 96 -8.97 13.21 4.16
N GLU A 97 -8.23 13.56 3.12
CA GLU A 97 -7.25 14.65 3.14
C GLU A 97 -7.88 16.06 3.26
N LYS A 98 -9.17 16.22 3.00
CA LYS A 98 -9.87 17.54 3.05
C LYS A 98 -10.57 17.83 4.37
N LYS A 99 -10.50 16.93 5.36
CA LYS A 99 -11.21 17.05 6.65
C LYS A 99 -10.31 17.35 7.87
N GLU A 100 -9.05 17.71 7.68
CA GLU A 100 -8.19 18.26 8.75
C GLU A 100 -8.07 19.79 8.65
#